data_AF-A0A6B2VD61-F1
#
_entry.id   AF-A0A6B2VD61-F1
#
_cell.length_a   1.000
_cell.length_b   1.000
_cell.length_c   1.000
_cell.angle_alpha   90.00
_cell.angle_beta   90.00
_cell.angle_gamma   90.00
#
_symmetry.space_group_name_H-M   'P 1'
#
loop_
_entity.id
_entity.type
_entity.pdbx_description
1 polymer ?
#
loop_
_entity_poly.entity_id
_entity_poly.type
_entity_poly.pdbx_seq_one_letter_code
_entity_poly.pdbx_strand_id
1 'polypeptide(L)'
;GAAVSRQDGTPAALTDTVVAKYTAARTAAEVSQDAVQLLGAAGCAPGSTVGRFFRDARITQIIEGAELAAEVRMGDLALREHAPREHSGARPAVARTAAVGTPR
;
A
#
# COMPACT_ATOMS: atom_id res chain seq x y z
N GLY A 1 4.52 8.48 -11.40
CA GLY A 1 4.26 9.28 -10.19
C GLY A 1 2.78 9.19 -9.91
N ALA A 2 2.37 8.78 -8.70
CA ALA A 2 1.03 8.24 -8.45
C ALA A 2 -0.14 9.03 -9.04
N ALA A 3 -0.13 10.36 -8.97
CA ALA A 3 -1.17 11.20 -9.55
C ALA A 3 -1.27 11.04 -11.09
N VAL A 4 -0.14 11.14 -11.79
CA VAL A 4 -0.05 10.97 -13.26
C VAL A 4 -0.50 9.56 -13.66
N SER A 5 0.06 8.54 -12.99
CA SER A 5 -0.25 7.14 -13.28
C SER A 5 -1.74 6.82 -13.12
N ARG A 6 -2.43 7.45 -12.14
CA ARG A 6 -3.89 7.35 -11.96
C ARG A 6 -4.68 8.12 -13.01
N GLN A 7 -4.26 9.34 -13.36
CA GLN A 7 -4.92 10.15 -14.40
C GLN A 7 -4.89 9.43 -15.75
N ASP A 8 -3.75 8.82 -16.08
CA ASP A 8 -3.52 8.11 -17.33
C ASP A 8 -4.09 6.67 -17.32
N GLY A 9 -4.65 6.21 -16.19
CA GLY A 9 -5.22 4.87 -16.06
C GLY A 9 -4.20 3.73 -16.26
N THR A 10 -2.92 3.99 -16.00
CA THR A 10 -1.84 3.03 -16.26
C THR A 10 -1.95 1.80 -15.34
N PRO A 11 -1.45 0.62 -15.77
CA PRO A 11 -1.36 -0.55 -14.89
C PRO A 11 -0.53 -0.31 -13.61
N ALA A 12 0.43 0.62 -13.66
CA ALA A 12 1.28 1.01 -12.53
C ALA A 12 0.57 1.89 -11.49
N ALA A 13 -0.63 2.43 -11.79
CA ALA A 13 -1.35 3.36 -10.94
C ALA A 13 -1.52 2.87 -9.49
N LEU A 14 -1.76 1.57 -9.34
CA LEU A 14 -1.94 0.94 -8.04
C LEU A 14 -0.61 0.85 -7.29
N THR A 15 0.45 0.33 -7.92
CA THR A 15 1.80 0.24 -7.33
C THR A 15 2.30 1.61 -6.90
N ASP A 16 2.22 2.60 -7.80
CA ASP A 16 2.62 3.97 -7.50
C ASP A 16 1.84 4.57 -6.33
N THR A 17 0.54 4.28 -6.22
CA THR A 17 -0.30 4.80 -5.13
C THR A 17 0.09 4.19 -3.78
N VAL A 18 0.33 2.89 -3.73
CA VAL A 18 0.75 2.20 -2.49
C VAL A 18 2.12 2.71 -2.04
N VAL A 19 3.09 2.80 -2.97
CA VAL A 19 4.43 3.32 -2.68
C VAL A 19 4.34 4.78 -2.19
N ALA A 20 3.58 5.63 -2.88
CA ALA A 20 3.41 7.02 -2.47
C ALA A 20 2.82 7.16 -1.07
N LYS A 21 1.81 6.35 -0.73
CA LYS A 21 1.21 6.33 0.61
C LYS A 21 2.23 5.91 1.66
N TYR A 22 2.94 4.81 1.41
CA TYR A 22 3.94 4.27 2.33
C TYR A 22 5.03 5.31 2.63
N THR A 23 5.64 5.87 1.58
CA THR A 23 6.69 6.87 1.70
C THR A 23 6.19 8.12 2.42
N ALA A 24 5.03 8.67 2.03
CA ALA A 24 4.50 9.87 2.65
C ALA A 24 4.23 9.69 4.16
N ALA A 25 3.60 8.57 4.54
CA ALA A 25 3.30 8.27 5.94
C ALA A 25 4.57 8.10 6.78
N ARG A 26 5.55 7.36 6.27
CA ARG A 26 6.82 7.11 6.95
C ARG A 26 7.63 8.40 7.12
N THR A 27 7.78 9.19 6.05
CA THR A 27 8.50 10.46 6.09
C THR A 27 7.83 11.46 7.03
N ALA A 28 6.49 11.54 7.04
CA ALA A 28 5.78 12.40 7.99
C ALA A 28 6.03 12.00 9.44
N ALA A 29 6.08 10.70 9.73
CA ALA A 29 6.36 10.20 11.08
C ALA A 29 7.81 10.51 11.50
N GLU A 30 8.79 10.28 10.62
CA GLU A 30 10.21 10.60 10.88
C GLU A 30 10.42 12.09 11.14
N VAL A 31 9.95 12.97 10.23
CA VAL A 31 10.16 14.41 10.33
C VAL A 31 9.44 15.01 11.55
N SER A 32 8.23 14.55 11.86
CA SER A 32 7.49 15.05 13.02
C SER A 32 8.11 14.58 14.35
N GLN A 33 8.67 13.37 14.38
CA GLN A 33 9.43 12.87 15.53
C GLN A 33 10.69 13.72 15.76
N ASP A 34 11.46 13.99 14.70
CA ASP A 34 12.65 14.84 14.78
C ASP A 34 12.30 16.25 15.25
N ALA A 35 11.20 16.82 14.75
CA ALA A 35 10.73 18.12 15.20
C ALA A 35 10.36 18.14 16.69
N VAL A 36 9.68 17.11 17.20
CA VAL A 36 9.40 16.99 18.64
C VAL A 36 10.70 16.90 19.44
N GLN A 37 11.67 16.11 18.97
CA GLN A 37 12.96 15.94 19.63
C GLN A 37 13.77 17.25 19.68
N LEU A 38 13.78 18.02 18.60
CA LEU A 38 14.45 19.33 18.53
C LEU A 38 13.83 20.35 19.49
N LEU A 39 12.51 20.32 19.68
CA LEU A 39 11.80 21.22 20.59
C LEU A 39 11.74 20.73 22.05
N GLY A 40 12.14 19.48 22.31
CA GLY A 40 12.16 18.89 23.65
C GLY A 40 10.81 19.00 24.38
N ALA A 41 10.83 19.49 25.62
CA ALA A 41 9.62 19.62 26.44
C ALA A 41 8.53 20.48 25.78
N ALA A 42 8.90 21.53 25.04
CA ALA A 42 7.94 22.35 24.30
C ALA A 42 7.28 21.56 23.15
N GLY A 43 7.99 20.59 22.56
CA GLY A 43 7.47 19.71 21.52
C GLY A 43 6.36 18.78 22.04
N CYS A 44 6.45 18.34 23.29
CA CYS A 44 5.50 17.45 23.95
C CYS A 44 4.37 18.17 24.71
N ALA A 45 4.46 19.49 24.88
CA ALA A 45 3.50 20.25 25.67
C ALA A 45 2.07 20.20 25.08
N PRO A 46 1.01 20.27 25.92
CA PRO A 46 -0.36 20.47 25.43
C PRO A 46 -0.44 21.70 24.51
N GLY A 47 -1.10 21.56 23.37
CA GLY A 47 -1.20 22.63 22.36
C GLY A 47 0.01 22.76 21.43
N SER A 48 1.08 21.99 21.62
CA SER A 48 2.21 21.95 20.68
C SER A 48 1.77 21.54 19.28
N THR A 49 2.10 22.38 18.29
CA THR A 49 1.80 22.11 16.88
C THR A 49 2.61 20.93 16.36
N VAL A 50 3.90 20.83 16.70
CA VAL A 50 4.74 19.68 16.30
C VAL A 50 4.29 18.39 17.00
N GLY A 51 3.87 18.47 18.26
CA GLY A 51 3.30 17.33 18.98
C GLY A 51 1.98 16.85 18.37
N ARG A 52 1.15 17.77 17.86
CA ARG A 52 -0.04 17.42 17.08
C ARG A 52 0.34 16.72 15.78
N PHE A 53 1.28 17.27 15.00
CA PHE A 53 1.75 16.64 13.76
C PHE A 53 2.32 15.25 13.98
N PHE A 54 3.07 15.03 15.07
CA PHE A 54 3.57 13.70 15.42
C PHE A 54 2.43 12.71 15.64
N ARG A 55 1.41 13.07 16.43
CA ARG A 55 0.25 12.19 16.64
C ARG A 55 -0.52 11.91 15.35
N ASP A 56 -0.73 12.93 14.53
CA ASP A 56 -1.42 12.79 13.24
C ASP A 56 -0.64 11.87 12.29
N ALA A 57 0.68 12.04 12.20
CA ALA A 57 1.54 11.21 11.36
C ALA A 57 1.52 9.73 11.75
N ARG A 58 1.48 9.43 13.06
CA ARG A 58 1.34 8.06 13.56
C ARG A 58 0.00 7.43 13.17
N ILE A 59 -1.08 8.21 13.14
CA ILE A 59 -2.38 7.74 12.67
C ILE A 59 -2.32 7.40 11.17
N THR A 60 -1.65 8.22 10.34
CA THR A 60 -1.49 7.97 8.91
C THR A 60 -0.72 6.69 8.59
N GLN A 61 0.16 6.21 9.48
CA GLN A 61 0.83 4.91 9.34
C GLN A 61 -0.12 3.71 9.52
N ILE A 62 -1.32 3.91 10.07
CA ILE A 62 -2.29 2.86 10.37
C ILE A 62 -3.46 2.87 9.39
N ILE A 63 -4.01 4.06 9.11
CA ILE A 63 -5.20 4.20 8.27
C ILE A 63 -4.86 4.12 6.76
N GLU A 64 -5.90 3.86 5.95
CA GLU A 64 -5.81 3.77 4.49
C GLU A 64 -4.71 2.81 3.99
N GLY A 65 -4.49 1.74 4.77
CA GLY A 65 -3.50 0.70 4.56
C GLY A 65 -2.30 0.83 5.50
N ALA A 66 -2.26 0.07 6.59
CA ALA A 66 -1.16 0.11 7.57
C ALA A 66 0.22 -0.13 6.93
N GLU A 67 1.30 0.34 7.56
CA GLU A 67 2.68 0.20 7.04
C GLU A 67 3.03 -1.24 6.63
N LEU A 68 2.78 -2.22 7.51
CA LEU A 68 2.98 -3.64 7.19
C LEU A 68 2.07 -4.13 6.05
N ALA A 69 0.82 -3.66 5.99
CA ALA A 69 -0.10 -4.03 4.92
C ALA A 69 0.36 -3.46 3.56
N ALA A 70 0.91 -2.25 3.56
CA ALA A 70 1.50 -1.63 2.37
C ALA A 70 2.75 -2.40 1.92
N GLU A 71 3.61 -2.85 2.84
CA GLU A 71 4.79 -3.68 2.52
C GLU A 71 4.41 -5.00 1.87
N VAL A 72 3.47 -5.73 2.48
CA VAL A 72 2.94 -6.98 1.89
C VAL A 72 2.34 -6.69 0.51
N ARG A 73 1.57 -5.62 0.37
CA ARG A 73 0.96 -5.23 -0.90
C ARG A 73 2.00 -4.91 -1.98
N MET A 74 3.08 -4.20 -1.63
CA MET A 74 4.17 -3.92 -2.55
C MET A 74 4.86 -5.22 -3.00
N GLY A 75 5.10 -6.16 -2.08
CA GLY A 75 5.62 -7.48 -2.40
C GLY A 75 4.74 -8.24 -3.41
N ASP A 76 3.44 -8.30 -3.15
CA ASP A 76 2.46 -8.92 -4.06
C ASP A 76 2.46 -8.29 -5.45
N LEU A 77 2.53 -6.95 -5.52
CA LEU A 77 2.53 -6.23 -6.78
C LEU A 77 3.83 -6.46 -7.56
N ALA A 78 4.97 -6.46 -6.89
CA ALA A 78 6.27 -6.76 -7.50
C ALA A 78 6.31 -8.20 -8.05
N LEU A 79 5.78 -9.17 -7.31
CA LEU A 79 5.68 -10.56 -7.78
C LEU A 79 4.76 -10.69 -9.00
N ARG A 80 3.66 -9.94 -9.06
CA ARG A 80 2.75 -9.96 -10.22
C ARG A 80 3.37 -9.32 -11.46
N GLU A 81 4.13 -8.25 -11.27
CA GLU A 81 4.82 -7.55 -12.35
C GLU A 81 5.93 -8.42 -12.98
N HIS A 82 6.62 -9.20 -12.15
CA HIS A 82 7.74 -10.05 -12.57
C HIS A 82 7.41 -11.55 -12.64
N ALA A 83 6.16 -11.94 -12.46
CA ALA A 83 5.73 -13.31 -12.64
C ALA A 83 6.13 -13.76 -14.06
N PRO A 84 6.70 -14.97 -14.22
CA PRO A 84 7.07 -15.46 -15.54
C PRO A 84 5.85 -15.38 -16.45
N ARG A 85 6.01 -14.73 -17.60
CA ARG A 85 4.99 -14.78 -18.64
C ARG A 85 4.89 -16.24 -19.06
N GLU A 86 3.82 -16.90 -18.65
CA GLU A 86 3.41 -18.18 -19.22
C GLU A 86 3.51 -18.01 -20.75
N HIS A 87 4.45 -18.70 -21.39
CA HIS A 87 4.46 -18.76 -22.84
C HIS A 87 3.10 -19.33 -23.23
N SER A 88 2.39 -18.63 -24.12
CA SER A 88 1.12 -19.08 -24.69
C SER A 88 1.29 -20.39 -25.47
N GLY A 89 1.46 -21.49 -24.74
CA GLY A 89 1.29 -22.86 -25.19
C GLY A 89 -0.05 -23.33 -24.62
N ALA A 90 -0.96 -23.68 -25.53
CA ALA A 90 -2.31 -24.16 -25.31
C ALA A 90 -2.64 -24.65 -23.89
N ARG A 91 -3.68 -24.06 -23.26
CA ARG A 91 -4.36 -24.73 -22.14
C ARG A 91 -5.04 -25.98 -22.71
N PRO A 92 -4.79 -27.21 -22.21
CA PRO A 92 -5.71 -28.30 -22.52
C PRO A 92 -7.06 -27.93 -21.90
N ALA A 93 -8.11 -27.94 -22.72
CA ALA A 93 -9.47 -27.77 -22.27
C ALA A 93 -9.76 -28.88 -21.25
N VAL A 94 -9.87 -28.52 -19.97
CA VAL A 94 -10.49 -29.42 -18.98
C VAL A 94 -11.89 -29.70 -19.50
N ALA A 95 -12.11 -30.95 -19.90
CA ALA A 95 -13.41 -31.44 -20.31
C ALA A 95 -14.37 -31.20 -19.13
N ARG A 96 -15.39 -30.37 -19.39
CA ARG A 96 -16.59 -30.35 -18.55
C ARG A 96 -17.20 -31.75 -18.60
N THR A 97 -16.95 -32.56 -17.58
CA THR A 97 -17.76 -33.76 -17.36
C THR A 97 -19.17 -33.29 -17.05
N ALA A 98 -20.04 -33.40 -18.06
CA ALA A 98 -21.46 -33.18 -17.92
C ALA A 98 -22.08 -34.32 -17.08
N ALA A 99 -22.89 -33.92 -16.11
CA ALA A 99 -24.08 -34.55 -15.57
C ALA A 99 -24.18 -36.09 -15.55
N VAL A 100 -24.36 -36.65 -14.35
CA VAL A 100 -25.30 -37.77 -14.13
C VAL A 100 -26.38 -37.28 -13.16
N GLY A 101 -27.61 -37.19 -13.67
CA GLY A 101 -28.84 -37.01 -12.88
C GLY A 101 -29.17 -38.28 -12.09
N THR A 102 -29.63 -38.12 -10.83
CA THR A 102 -31.02 -38.30 -10.33
C THR A 102 -31.42 -39.77 -10.08
N PRO A 103 -32.45 -40.12 -9.26
CA PRO A 103 -33.23 -39.35 -8.28
C PRO A 103 -33.40 -40.02 -6.88
N ARG A 104 -34.04 -39.25 -5.98
CA ARG A 104 -34.66 -39.55 -4.67
C ARG A 104 -33.76 -39.50 -3.43
#